data_AF-A0A3D0YUQ4-F1
#
_entry.id   AF-A0A3D0YUQ4-F1
#
_cell.length_a   1.000
_cell.length_b   1.000
_cell.length_c   1.000
_cell.angle_alpha   90.00
_cell.angle_beta   90.00
_cell.angle_gamma   90.00
#
_symmetry.space_group_name_H-M   'P 1'
#
loop_
_entity.id
_entity.type
_entity.pdbx_description
1 polymer ?
#
loop_
_entity_poly.entity_id
_entity_poly.type
_entity_poly.pdbx_seq_one_letter_code
_entity_poly.pdbx_strand_id
1 'polypeptide(L)'
;MTDDEIKQLAETILLEEDEFLIPILKLYDLMDEEKNNLKFEPDHLIELLNRDDRFVLLNSQSTQEPWPDEDDETMQSLGYYKGPRVMHKDRMPSREVMMQAITGKMQNTLSSLKSAYHVMPDNLSDDEEEEFLQVMQRVKDLSKKIDDVAGPETDQDGPDN
;
A
#
# COMPACT_ATOMS: atom_id res chain seq x y z
N MET A 1 -14.77 -21.70 10.07
CA MET A 1 -14.19 -21.96 8.75
C MET A 1 -12.97 -22.83 8.94
N THR A 2 -12.68 -23.73 8.00
CA THR A 2 -11.41 -24.47 7.96
C THR A 2 -10.32 -23.60 7.35
N ASP A 3 -9.05 -23.97 7.57
CA ASP A 3 -7.91 -23.25 6.99
C ASP A 3 -7.99 -23.18 5.46
N ASP A 4 -8.48 -24.23 4.81
CA ASP A 4 -8.68 -24.27 3.35
C ASP A 4 -9.79 -23.30 2.91
N GLU A 5 -10.90 -23.21 3.66
CA GLU A 5 -11.97 -22.24 3.39
C GLU A 5 -11.47 -20.79 3.55
N ILE A 6 -10.61 -20.54 4.53
CA ILE A 6 -9.99 -19.22 4.76
C ILE A 6 -9.12 -18.85 3.55
N LYS A 7 -8.22 -19.75 3.14
CA LYS A 7 -7.34 -19.53 2.00
C LYS A 7 -8.11 -19.35 0.69
N GLN A 8 -9.16 -20.14 0.48
CA GLN A 8 -9.99 -20.03 -0.72
C GLN A 8 -10.71 -18.69 -0.79
N LEU A 9 -11.25 -18.21 0.33
CA LEU A 9 -11.88 -16.89 0.39
C LEU A 9 -10.87 -15.78 0.16
N ALA A 10 -9.69 -15.87 0.78
CA ALA A 10 -8.61 -14.92 0.57
C ALA A 10 -8.18 -14.84 -0.89
N GLU A 11 -8.05 -15.99 -1.57
CA GLU A 11 -7.78 -16.07 -3.00
C GLU A 11 -8.88 -15.41 -3.83
N THR A 12 -10.15 -15.70 -3.56
CA THR A 12 -11.29 -15.08 -4.27
C THR A 12 -11.24 -13.55 -4.17
N ILE A 13 -11.13 -13.01 -2.95
CA ILE A 13 -11.06 -11.55 -2.74
C ILE A 13 -9.84 -10.95 -3.44
N LEU A 14 -8.67 -11.58 -3.27
CA LEU A 14 -7.44 -11.12 -3.91
C LEU A 14 -7.50 -11.16 -5.42
N LEU A 15 -8.29 -12.04 -6.04
CA LEU A 15 -8.45 -12.09 -7.48
C LEU A 15 -9.42 -11.02 -8.03
N GLU A 16 -10.36 -10.57 -7.21
CA GLU A 16 -11.42 -9.62 -7.58
C GLU A 16 -11.09 -8.15 -7.24
N GLU A 17 -10.27 -7.90 -6.21
CA GLU A 17 -9.89 -6.54 -5.80
C GLU A 17 -9.16 -5.76 -6.90
N ASP A 18 -9.38 -4.45 -7.02
CA ASP A 18 -8.67 -3.62 -7.99
C ASP A 18 -7.15 -3.54 -7.69
N GLU A 19 -6.79 -3.52 -6.41
CA GLU A 19 -5.40 -3.45 -5.96
C GLU A 19 -4.74 -4.83 -5.99
N PHE A 20 -3.60 -4.96 -6.68
CA PHE A 20 -2.84 -6.21 -6.73
C PHE A 20 -2.11 -6.51 -5.41
N LEU A 21 -1.87 -5.52 -4.55
CA LEU A 21 -1.15 -5.67 -3.29
C LEU A 21 -1.92 -4.98 -2.15
N ILE A 22 -2.56 -5.77 -1.30
CA ILE A 22 -3.46 -5.28 -0.26
C ILE A 22 -2.89 -5.49 1.15
N PRO A 23 -3.18 -4.61 2.12
CA PRO A 23 -2.89 -4.87 3.53
C PRO A 23 -3.61 -6.13 4.02
N ILE A 24 -2.95 -6.94 4.86
CA ILE A 24 -3.59 -8.15 5.40
C ILE A 24 -4.78 -7.82 6.29
N LEU A 25 -4.73 -6.72 7.05
CA LEU A 25 -5.86 -6.27 7.85
C LEU A 25 -7.06 -5.87 6.96
N LYS A 26 -6.83 -5.15 5.85
CA LYS A 26 -7.89 -4.88 4.86
C LYS A 26 -8.49 -6.17 4.31
N LEU A 27 -7.65 -7.15 3.98
CA LEU A 27 -8.14 -8.46 3.52
C LEU A 27 -9.01 -9.14 4.58
N TYR A 28 -8.57 -9.10 5.84
CA TYR A 28 -9.31 -9.66 6.97
C TYR A 28 -10.70 -9.00 7.10
N ASP A 29 -10.77 -7.67 7.01
CA ASP A 29 -12.04 -6.95 7.08
C ASP A 29 -12.98 -7.30 5.92
N LEU A 30 -12.46 -7.38 4.69
CA LEU A 30 -13.24 -7.84 3.53
C LEU A 30 -13.77 -9.27 3.71
N MET A 31 -12.96 -10.16 4.32
CA MET A 31 -13.40 -11.52 4.65
C MET A 31 -14.50 -11.52 5.72
N ASP A 32 -14.44 -10.60 6.69
CA ASP A 32 -15.46 -10.47 7.75
C ASP A 32 -16.78 -9.92 7.20
N GLU A 33 -16.72 -8.95 6.29
CA GLU A 33 -17.89 -8.45 5.56
C GLU A 33 -18.60 -9.56 4.77
N GLU A 34 -17.84 -10.41 4.07
CA GLU A 34 -18.36 -11.53 3.26
C GLU A 34 -18.96 -12.66 4.12
N LYS A 35 -18.37 -12.96 5.28
CA LYS A 35 -18.78 -14.12 6.11
C LYS A 35 -19.62 -13.76 7.31
N ASN A 36 -19.73 -12.49 7.65
CA ASN A 36 -20.36 -11.98 8.87
C ASN A 36 -19.88 -12.73 10.11
N ASN A 37 -18.81 -12.24 10.74
CA ASN A 37 -18.20 -12.76 11.97
C ASN A 37 -17.22 -13.93 11.77
N LEU A 38 -15.98 -13.59 11.40
CA LEU A 38 -14.85 -14.51 11.38
C LEU A 38 -14.55 -15.06 12.78
N LYS A 39 -14.04 -16.29 12.81
CA LYS A 39 -13.72 -17.01 14.06
C LYS A 39 -12.23 -17.27 14.22
N PHE A 40 -11.40 -16.39 13.67
CA PHE A 40 -9.95 -16.45 13.75
C PHE A 40 -9.40 -15.03 13.80
N GLU A 41 -8.21 -14.86 14.36
CA GLU A 41 -7.56 -13.55 14.47
C GLU A 41 -6.70 -13.24 13.23
N PRO A 42 -6.39 -11.97 12.94
CA PRO A 42 -5.54 -11.59 11.82
C PRO A 42 -4.18 -12.31 11.78
N ASP A 43 -3.57 -12.59 12.93
CA ASP A 43 -2.29 -13.32 13.00
C ASP A 43 -2.40 -14.73 12.41
N HIS A 44 -3.54 -15.41 12.59
CA HIS A 44 -3.79 -16.72 11.99
C HIS A 44 -3.86 -16.63 10.47
N LEU A 45 -4.48 -15.57 9.94
CA LEU A 45 -4.51 -15.31 8.50
C LEU A 45 -3.10 -15.11 7.95
N ILE A 46 -2.27 -14.32 8.63
CA ILE A 46 -0.87 -14.08 8.23
C ILE A 46 -0.12 -15.40 8.14
N GLU A 47 -0.22 -16.26 9.18
CA GLU A 47 0.44 -17.56 9.19
C GLU A 47 -0.02 -18.47 8.05
N LEU A 48 -1.33 -18.53 7.79
CA LEU A 48 -1.91 -19.36 6.75
C LEU A 48 -1.44 -18.93 5.36
N LEU A 49 -1.47 -17.63 5.07
CA LEU A 49 -1.07 -17.10 3.77
C LEU A 49 0.44 -17.21 3.58
N ASN A 50 1.24 -17.04 4.63
CA ASN A 50 2.70 -17.17 4.55
C ASN A 50 3.17 -18.60 4.24
N ARG A 51 2.38 -19.62 4.61
CA ARG A 51 2.69 -21.04 4.36
C ARG A 51 2.15 -21.57 3.03
N ASP A 52 1.36 -20.78 2.32
CA ASP A 52 0.68 -21.19 1.09
C ASP A 52 1.36 -20.52 -0.11
N ASP A 53 1.76 -21.34 -1.08
CA ASP A 53 2.59 -20.91 -2.20
C ASP A 53 1.83 -20.12 -3.25
N ARG A 54 0.50 -19.97 -3.14
CA ARG A 54 -0.27 -19.08 -4.02
C ARG A 54 -0.12 -17.60 -3.67
N PHE A 55 0.29 -17.30 -2.44
CA PHE A 55 0.39 -15.93 -1.94
C PHE A 55 1.84 -15.45 -1.85
N VAL A 56 2.01 -14.13 -1.94
CA VAL A 56 3.28 -13.46 -1.67
C VAL A 56 3.03 -12.39 -0.63
N LEU A 57 3.70 -12.53 0.52
CA LEU A 57 3.65 -11.55 1.59
C LEU A 57 4.87 -10.63 1.51
N LEU A 58 4.61 -9.34 1.64
CA LEU A 58 5.61 -8.30 1.73
C LEU A 58 5.52 -7.66 3.10
N ASN A 59 6.51 -7.95 3.94
CA ASN A 59 6.69 -7.26 5.21
C ASN A 59 7.32 -5.91 4.92
N SER A 60 6.55 -4.83 5.12
CA SER A 60 7.09 -3.48 5.07
C SER A 60 8.02 -3.30 6.27
N GLN A 61 9.33 -3.45 6.05
CA GLN A 61 10.34 -3.16 7.08
C GLN A 61 10.52 -1.64 7.25
N SER A 62 9.43 -0.91 7.52
CA SER A 62 9.58 0.46 7.99
C SER A 62 10.10 0.38 9.42
N THR A 63 11.26 1.01 9.69
CA THR A 63 11.84 1.09 11.03
C THR A 63 11.06 2.04 11.95
N GLN A 64 10.09 2.78 11.40
CA GLN A 64 9.19 3.64 12.14
C GLN A 64 7.74 3.26 11.83
N GLU A 65 6.94 3.10 12.87
CA GLU A 65 5.50 3.00 12.71
C GLU A 65 4.96 4.28 12.07
N PRO A 66 4.04 4.16 11.10
CA PRO A 66 3.59 5.31 10.33
C PRO A 66 2.70 6.27 11.15
N TRP A 67 2.12 5.78 12.26
CA TRP A 67 1.34 6.55 13.24
C TRP A 67 1.24 5.75 14.57
N PRO A 68 0.89 6.38 15.70
CA PRO A 68 0.67 5.70 16.99
C PRO A 68 -0.48 4.68 16.95
N ASP A 69 -0.43 3.63 17.78
CA ASP A 69 -1.48 2.58 17.82
C ASP A 69 -2.86 3.10 18.23
N GLU A 70 -2.92 4.18 19.01
CA GLU A 70 -4.19 4.82 19.40
C GLU A 70 -4.98 5.39 18.21
N ASP A 71 -4.31 5.65 17.08
CA ASP A 71 -4.93 6.16 15.86
C ASP A 71 -5.36 5.07 14.88
N ASP A 72 -5.13 3.77 15.19
CA ASP A 72 -5.34 2.68 14.24
C ASP A 72 -6.77 2.58 13.73
N GLU A 73 -7.77 2.61 14.60
CA GLU A 73 -9.19 2.56 14.20
C GLU A 73 -9.54 3.75 13.29
N THR A 74 -9.05 4.94 13.63
CA THR A 74 -9.28 6.16 12.85
C THR A 74 -8.64 6.04 11.47
N MET A 75 -7.38 5.60 11.42
CA MET A 75 -6.63 5.46 10.17
C MET A 75 -7.22 4.37 9.28
N GLN A 76 -7.65 3.24 9.84
CA GLN A 76 -8.31 2.17 9.10
C GLN A 76 -9.65 2.64 8.52
N SER A 77 -10.43 3.43 9.26
CA SER A 77 -11.68 4.03 8.75
C SER A 77 -11.45 4.97 7.55
N LEU A 78 -10.24 5.52 7.44
CA LEU A 78 -9.79 6.35 6.32
C LEU A 78 -9.12 5.52 5.19
N GLY A 79 -9.09 4.19 5.32
CA GLY A 79 -8.49 3.28 4.35
C GLY A 79 -6.98 3.06 4.52
N TYR A 80 -6.38 3.52 5.61
CA TYR A 80 -4.96 3.33 5.91
C TYR A 80 -4.75 2.19 6.90
N TYR A 81 -3.98 1.19 6.47
CA TYR A 81 -3.70 0.00 7.26
C TYR A 81 -2.20 -0.16 7.51
N LYS A 82 -1.83 -0.48 8.76
CA LYS A 82 -0.48 -0.89 9.14
C LYS A 82 -0.17 -2.32 8.69
N GLY A 83 1.12 -2.65 8.72
CA GLY A 83 1.58 -4.03 8.73
C GLY A 83 1.82 -4.66 7.35
N PRO A 84 1.87 -6.00 7.30
CA PRO A 84 2.21 -6.74 6.10
C PRO A 84 1.15 -6.59 5.01
N ARG A 85 1.63 -6.68 3.77
CA ARG A 85 0.77 -6.71 2.58
C ARG A 85 0.86 -8.06 1.91
N VAL A 86 -0.20 -8.45 1.23
CA VAL A 86 -0.32 -9.72 0.51
C VAL A 86 -0.82 -9.49 -0.91
N MET A 87 -0.32 -10.32 -1.82
CA MET A 87 -0.83 -10.43 -3.19
C MET A 87 -0.98 -11.89 -3.58
N HIS A 88 -1.89 -12.16 -4.52
CA HIS A 88 -1.94 -13.45 -5.20
C HIS A 88 -0.88 -13.51 -6.30
N LYS A 89 -0.17 -14.64 -6.44
CA LYS A 89 0.92 -14.78 -7.42
C LYS A 89 0.47 -14.55 -8.86
N ASP A 90 -0.72 -14.99 -9.22
CA ASP A 90 -1.25 -14.81 -10.58
C ASP A 90 -1.58 -13.35 -10.91
N ARG A 91 -1.65 -12.49 -9.90
CA ARG A 91 -1.84 -11.04 -10.06
C ARG A 91 -0.56 -10.23 -9.88
N MET A 92 0.59 -10.90 -9.83
CA MET A 92 1.87 -10.21 -9.75
C MET A 92 2.01 -9.26 -10.95
N PRO A 93 2.09 -7.94 -10.73
CA PRO A 93 2.13 -6.99 -11.83
C PRO A 93 3.48 -7.08 -12.55
N SER A 94 3.49 -6.72 -13.84
CA SER A 94 4.75 -6.41 -14.51
C SER A 94 5.39 -5.18 -13.86
N ARG A 95 6.70 -4.99 -14.07
CA ARG A 95 7.41 -3.78 -13.62
C ARG A 95 6.69 -2.52 -14.10
N GLU A 96 6.24 -2.48 -15.34
CA GLU A 96 5.53 -1.33 -15.92
C GLU A 96 4.21 -1.04 -15.19
N VAL A 97 3.39 -2.07 -14.94
CA VAL A 97 2.12 -1.93 -14.22
C VAL A 97 2.36 -1.47 -12.77
N MET A 98 3.39 -2.02 -12.12
CA MET A 98 3.79 -1.60 -10.78
C MET A 98 4.23 -0.12 -10.76
N MET A 99 5.06 0.30 -11.70
CA MET A 99 5.51 1.68 -11.81
C MET A 99 4.36 2.63 -12.11
N GLN A 100 3.43 2.27 -13.00
CA GLN A 100 2.23 3.06 -13.26
C GLN A 100 1.37 3.22 -12.01
N ALA A 101 1.17 2.16 -11.23
CA ALA A 101 0.40 2.22 -9.99
C ALA A 101 1.07 3.13 -8.94
N ILE A 102 2.41 3.04 -8.80
CA ILE A 102 3.18 3.89 -7.90
C ILE A 102 3.08 5.36 -8.33
N THR A 103 3.34 5.65 -9.61
CA THR A 103 3.27 7.02 -10.16
C THR A 103 1.88 7.61 -10.02
N GLY A 104 0.83 6.83 -10.30
CA GLY A 104 -0.56 7.26 -10.10
C GLY A 104 -0.85 7.61 -8.64
N LYS A 105 -0.46 6.75 -7.69
CA LYS A 105 -0.64 7.02 -6.26
C LYS A 105 0.11 8.28 -5.81
N MET A 106 1.35 8.49 -6.26
CA MET A 106 2.09 9.72 -5.95
C MET A 106 1.46 10.98 -6.51
N GLN A 107 0.99 10.95 -7.76
CA GLN A 107 0.31 12.08 -8.37
C GLN A 107 -0.96 12.44 -7.59
N ASN A 108 -1.71 11.42 -7.15
CA ASN A 108 -2.87 11.61 -6.29
C ASN A 108 -2.47 12.21 -4.94
N THR A 109 -1.42 11.70 -4.28
CA THR A 109 -0.92 12.28 -3.01
C THR A 109 -0.51 13.74 -3.17
N LEU A 110 0.26 14.07 -4.22
CA LEU A 110 0.67 15.44 -4.49
C LEU A 110 -0.53 16.36 -4.78
N SER A 111 -1.53 15.86 -5.51
CA SER A 111 -2.77 16.58 -5.80
C SER A 111 -3.59 16.84 -4.53
N SER A 112 -3.70 15.84 -3.65
CA SER A 112 -4.38 15.97 -2.35
C SER A 112 -3.66 16.95 -1.43
N LEU A 113 -2.33 16.87 -1.33
CA LEU A 113 -1.54 17.84 -0.56
C LEU A 113 -1.71 19.25 -1.12
N LYS A 114 -1.61 19.45 -2.44
CA LYS A 114 -1.88 20.76 -3.04
C LYS A 114 -3.29 21.23 -2.69
N SER A 115 -4.30 20.39 -2.82
CA SER A 115 -5.68 20.76 -2.48
C SER A 115 -5.81 21.15 -1.01
N ALA A 116 -5.22 20.37 -0.10
CA ALA A 116 -5.19 20.66 1.33
C ALA A 116 -4.58 22.04 1.62
N TYR A 117 -3.47 22.39 0.96
CA TYR A 117 -2.85 23.72 1.09
C TYR A 117 -3.80 24.87 0.76
N HIS A 118 -4.66 24.72 -0.26
CA HIS A 118 -5.59 25.77 -0.67
C HIS A 118 -6.79 25.93 0.25
N VAL A 119 -7.07 24.94 1.12
CA VAL A 119 -8.15 24.98 2.11
C VAL A 119 -7.63 25.06 3.54
N MET A 120 -6.33 25.26 3.73
CA MET A 120 -5.75 25.40 5.06
C MET A 120 -6.31 26.65 5.76
N PRO A 121 -6.60 26.57 7.07
CA PRO A 121 -7.02 27.72 7.86
C PRO A 121 -5.94 28.81 7.92
N ASP A 122 -6.32 30.09 7.87
CA ASP A 122 -5.40 31.24 7.98
C ASP A 122 -4.70 31.35 9.36
N ASN A 123 -5.01 30.45 10.31
CA ASN A 123 -4.55 30.49 11.70
C ASN A 123 -3.58 29.36 12.07
N LEU A 124 -2.96 28.71 11.09
CA LEU A 124 -1.86 27.79 11.35
C LEU A 124 -0.68 28.55 11.97
N SER A 125 0.02 27.88 12.87
CA SER A 125 1.31 28.37 13.35
C SER A 125 2.38 28.25 12.26
N ASP A 126 3.41 29.10 12.33
CA ASP A 126 4.55 29.06 11.40
C ASP A 126 5.18 27.65 11.34
N ASP A 127 5.22 26.94 12.48
CA ASP A 127 5.75 25.58 12.59
C ASP A 127 4.91 24.55 11.80
N GLU A 128 3.57 24.64 11.87
CA GLU A 128 2.67 23.76 11.12
C GLU A 128 2.73 24.02 9.61
N GLU A 129 2.88 25.28 9.20
CA GLU A 129 3.09 25.64 7.79
C GLU A 129 4.43 25.09 7.27
N GLU A 130 5.50 25.21 8.06
CA GLU A 130 6.81 24.69 7.70
C GLU A 130 6.79 23.16 7.54
N GLU A 131 6.21 22.43 8.51
CA GLU A 131 6.07 20.98 8.44
C GLU A 131 5.31 20.55 7.18
N PHE A 132 4.22 21.24 6.86
CA PHE A 132 3.44 20.96 5.67
C PHE A 132 4.26 21.14 4.38
N LEU A 133 5.00 22.24 4.26
CA LEU A 133 5.88 22.50 3.12
C LEU A 133 7.00 21.46 3.00
N GLN A 134 7.56 21.00 4.13
CA GLN A 134 8.54 19.91 4.15
C GLN A 134 7.95 18.60 3.61
N VAL A 135 6.72 18.23 4.02
CA VAL A 135 6.03 17.05 3.49
C VAL A 135 5.81 17.17 1.98
N MET A 136 5.33 18.32 1.51
CA MET A 136 5.19 18.57 0.06
C MET A 136 6.51 18.41 -0.70
N GLN A 137 7.62 18.90 -0.14
CA GLN A 137 8.92 18.79 -0.78
C GLN A 137 9.40 17.33 -0.83
N ARG A 138 9.24 16.56 0.26
CA ARG A 138 9.58 15.13 0.29
C ARG A 138 8.82 14.33 -0.77
N VAL A 139 7.53 14.61 -0.96
CA VAL A 139 6.72 13.95 -2.00
C VAL A 139 7.19 14.32 -3.40
N LYS A 140 7.56 15.58 -3.65
CA LYS A 140 8.14 16.00 -4.94
C LYS A 140 9.48 15.30 -5.22
N ASP A 141 10.35 15.22 -4.21
CA ASP A 141 11.66 14.57 -4.35
C ASP A 141 11.50 13.07 -4.61
N LEU A 142 10.54 12.43 -3.94
CA LEU A 142 10.20 11.03 -4.19
C LEU A 142 9.66 10.81 -5.61
N SER A 143 8.79 11.72 -6.08
CA SER A 143 8.28 11.68 -7.46
C SER A 143 9.41 11.72 -8.48
N LYS A 144 10.37 12.63 -8.30
CA LYS A 144 11.53 12.74 -9.20
C LYS A 144 12.37 11.47 -9.22
N LYS A 145 12.63 10.87 -8.05
CA LYS A 145 13.40 9.61 -7.97
C LYS A 145 12.72 8.45 -8.70
N ILE A 146 11.39 8.38 -8.63
CA ILE A 146 10.62 7.34 -9.32
C ILE A 146 10.61 7.56 -10.83
N ASP A 147 10.53 8.81 -11.28
CA ASP A 147 10.67 9.14 -12.71
C ASP A 147 12.07 8.75 -13.23
N ASP A 148 13.13 8.97 -12.43
CA ASP A 148 14.50 8.57 -12.77
C ASP A 148 14.66 7.02 -12.88
N VAL A 149 13.90 6.24 -12.09
CA VAL A 149 13.89 4.76 -12.10
C VAL A 149 12.96 4.18 -13.17
N ALA A 150 11.95 4.95 -13.59
CA ALA A 150 11.03 4.62 -14.68
C ALA A 150 11.61 4.93 -16.07
N GLY A 151 12.75 5.62 -16.15
CA GLY A 151 13.49 5.83 -17.39
C GLY A 151 13.84 4.50 -18.06
N PRO A 152 13.86 4.44 -19.41
CA PRO A 152 14.22 3.22 -20.12
C PRO A 152 15.59 2.75 -19.65
N GLU A 153 15.71 1.47 -19.33
CA GLU A 153 17.03 0.83 -19.28
C GLU A 153 17.63 1.04 -20.67
N THR A 154 18.58 1.98 -20.77
CA THR A 154 19.46 2.01 -21.92
C THR A 154 20.24 0.72 -21.86
N ASP A 155 19.86 -0.25 -22.70
CA ASP A 155 20.68 -1.38 -23.08
C ASP A 155 22.04 -0.83 -23.54
N GLN A 156 22.98 -0.72 -22.60
CA GLN A 156 24.39 -0.64 -22.89
C GLN A 156 24.92 -2.07 -22.99
N ASP A 157 24.46 -2.78 -24.01
CA ASP A 157 25.25 -3.85 -24.62
C ASP A 157 25.57 -3.39 -26.05
N GLY A 158 26.78 -2.85 -26.20
CA GLY A 158 27.34 -2.61 -27.52
C GLY A 158 27.67 -3.93 -28.22
N PRO A 159 28.04 -3.86 -29.51
CA PRO A 159 29.12 -4.67 -29.99
C PRO A 159 30.33 -3.78 -30.24
N ASP A 160 31.44 -4.14 -29.58
CA ASP A 160 32.79 -3.81 -30.01
C ASP A 160 32.94 -4.10 -31.51
N ASN A 161 33.54 -3.17 -32.24
CA ASN A 161 33.92 -3.31 -33.63
C ASN A 161 35.40 -2.97 -33.80
#